data_AF-T1CD19-F1
#
_entry.id   AF-T1CD19-F1
#
_cell.length_a   1.000
_cell.length_b   1.000
_cell.length_c   1.000
_cell.angle_alpha   90.00
_cell.angle_beta   90.00
_cell.angle_gamma   90.00
#
_symmetry.space_group_name_H-M   'P 1'
#
loop_
_entity.id
_entity.type
_entity.pdbx_description
1 polymer ?
#
loop_
_entity_poly.entity_id
_entity_poly.type
_entity_poly.pdbx_seq_one_letter_code
_entity_poly.pdbx_strand_id
1 'polypeptide(L)'
;MKRWKSLLQRLGQMPLPPYITRAPDAADVERYQTVFARHAGAVAAPTAGLHFDAAMLHALRARGVRFGYVTLHVGAGTFQPLRSERVEDHHMHREWINVGAALVEQIRHARAAGGRV
;
A
#
# COMPACT_ATOMS: atom_id res chain seq x y z
N MET A 1 14.11 18.11 10.17
CA MET A 1 13.39 17.08 9.39
C MET A 1 14.22 16.38 8.31
N LYS A 2 14.94 17.07 7.39
CA LYS A 2 15.69 16.42 6.28
C LYS A 2 16.77 15.41 6.73
N ARG A 3 17.54 15.72 7.78
CA ARG A 3 18.62 14.84 8.31
C ARG A 3 18.15 13.49 8.84
N TRP A 4 16.95 13.42 9.41
CA TRP A 4 16.41 12.17 9.97
C TRP A 4 16.00 11.18 8.88
N LYS A 5 15.34 11.68 7.82
CA LYS A 5 14.92 10.84 6.69
C LYS A 5 16.13 10.24 5.95
N SER A 6 17.18 11.01 5.74
CA SER A 6 18.44 10.50 5.15
C SER A 6 19.12 9.46 6.04
N LEU A 7 19.05 9.63 7.37
CA LEU A 7 19.60 8.66 8.32
C LEU A 7 18.81 7.34 8.28
N LEU A 8 17.47 7.41 8.26
CA LEU A 8 16.60 6.25 8.11
C LEU A 8 16.82 5.52 6.78
N GLN A 9 17.03 6.23 5.68
CA GLN A 9 17.34 5.60 4.39
C GLN A 9 18.71 4.92 4.40
N ARG A 10 19.68 5.45 5.16
CA ARG A 10 21.03 4.88 5.24
C ARG A 10 21.14 3.70 6.20
N LEU A 11 20.36 3.70 7.28
CA LEU A 11 20.41 2.67 8.33
C LEU A 11 19.27 1.65 8.24
N GLY A 12 18.17 1.99 7.58
CA GLY A 12 17.01 1.12 7.43
C GLY A 12 17.20 0.10 6.32
N GLN A 13 16.51 -1.03 6.45
CA GLN A 13 16.43 -2.08 5.43
C GLN A 13 14.95 -2.41 5.14
N MET A 14 14.66 -2.88 3.93
CA MET A 14 13.32 -3.35 3.60
C MET A 14 12.99 -4.58 4.45
N PRO A 15 11.92 -4.54 5.27
CA PRO A 15 11.47 -5.75 5.98
C PRO A 15 10.96 -6.77 4.97
N LEU A 16 11.60 -7.94 4.93
CA LEU A 16 11.11 -9.07 4.16
C LEU A 16 10.19 -9.95 5.02
N PRO A 17 9.19 -10.61 4.40
CA PRO A 17 8.37 -11.61 5.07
C PRO A 17 9.23 -12.70 5.72
N PRO A 18 8.79 -13.29 6.84
CA PRO A 18 9.60 -14.22 7.63
C PRO A 18 10.00 -15.52 6.90
N TYR A 19 9.32 -15.84 5.79
CA TYR A 19 9.64 -16.99 4.94
C TYR A 19 10.77 -16.72 3.95
N ILE A 20 11.23 -15.47 3.78
CA ILE A 20 12.40 -15.13 2.96
C ILE A 20 13.62 -15.02 3.87
N THR A 21 14.51 -16.01 3.80
CA THR A 21 15.65 -16.16 4.74
C THR A 21 16.94 -15.46 4.31
N ARG A 22 16.91 -14.70 3.20
CA ARG A 22 18.04 -13.92 2.70
C ARG A 22 17.97 -12.45 3.13
N ALA A 23 19.10 -11.77 3.07
CA ALA A 23 19.14 -10.31 3.22
C ALA A 23 18.34 -9.62 2.09
N PRO A 24 17.71 -8.46 2.37
CA PRO A 24 17.08 -7.63 1.35
C PRO A 24 18.10 -7.11 0.36
N ASP A 25 17.74 -7.10 -0.91
CA ASP A 25 18.52 -6.52 -2.00
C ASP A 25 17.82 -5.32 -2.64
N ALA A 26 18.48 -4.67 -3.61
CA ALA A 26 17.93 -3.51 -4.28
C ALA A 26 16.65 -3.82 -5.08
N ALA A 27 16.49 -5.05 -5.59
CA ALA A 27 15.32 -5.46 -6.35
C ALA A 27 14.09 -5.63 -5.44
N ASP A 28 14.27 -5.94 -4.15
CA ASP A 28 13.16 -5.98 -3.19
C ASP A 28 12.51 -4.61 -3.00
N VAL A 29 13.29 -3.53 -3.05
CA VAL A 29 12.73 -2.17 -2.96
C VAL A 29 11.76 -1.91 -4.10
N GLU A 30 12.09 -2.36 -5.31
CA GLU A 30 11.23 -2.22 -6.48
C GLU A 30 10.03 -3.17 -6.45
N ARG A 31 10.26 -4.46 -6.14
CA ARG A 31 9.22 -5.50 -6.11
C ARG A 31 8.12 -5.24 -5.08
N TYR A 32 8.44 -4.52 -4.00
CA TYR A 32 7.47 -4.18 -2.97
C TYR A 32 6.68 -2.89 -3.28
N GLN A 33 6.90 -2.27 -4.44
CA GLN A 33 6.14 -1.11 -4.91
C GLN A 33 5.32 -1.50 -6.15
N THR A 34 3.99 -1.40 -6.05
CA THR A 34 3.11 -1.57 -7.22
C THR A 34 3.05 -0.27 -8.03
N VAL A 35 2.43 -0.33 -9.22
CA VAL A 35 2.13 0.86 -10.04
C VAL A 35 1.25 1.92 -9.35
N PHE A 36 0.75 1.62 -8.14
CA PHE A 36 -0.04 2.54 -7.31
C PHE A 36 0.78 3.19 -6.18
N ALA A 37 2.05 2.83 -5.99
CA ALA A 37 2.92 3.39 -4.95
C ALA A 37 3.13 4.90 -5.13
N ARG A 38 2.77 5.69 -4.10
CA ARG A 38 2.89 7.17 -4.12
C ARG A 38 3.55 7.77 -2.88
N HIS A 39 3.43 7.10 -1.74
CA HIS A 39 3.94 7.57 -0.46
C HIS A 39 4.76 6.48 0.21
N ALA A 40 5.93 6.85 0.75
CA ALA A 40 6.70 5.96 1.59
C ALA A 40 5.94 5.71 2.91
N GLY A 41 5.87 4.46 3.36
CA GLY A 41 5.25 4.11 4.64
C GLY A 41 4.42 2.83 4.66
N ALA A 42 4.25 2.15 3.53
CA ALA A 42 3.71 0.80 3.51
C ALA A 42 4.86 -0.22 3.60
N VAL A 43 4.76 -1.13 4.56
CA VAL A 43 5.74 -2.22 4.79
C VAL A 43 5.41 -3.44 3.92
N ALA A 44 4.19 -3.52 3.37
CA ALA A 44 3.73 -4.62 2.52
C ALA A 44 3.28 -4.10 1.13
N ALA A 45 3.51 -4.93 0.11
CA ALA A 45 2.99 -4.69 -1.23
C ALA A 45 1.51 -5.15 -1.32
N PRO A 46 0.58 -4.32 -1.82
CA PRO A 46 -0.79 -4.72 -2.02
C PRO A 46 -0.88 -5.78 -3.14
N THR A 47 -1.27 -7.01 -2.78
CA THR A 47 -1.27 -8.18 -3.68
C THR A 47 -2.18 -8.01 -4.89
N ALA A 48 -3.36 -7.42 -4.72
CA ALA A 48 -4.26 -7.13 -5.83
C ALA A 48 -3.67 -6.12 -6.84
N GLY A 49 -2.79 -5.23 -6.36
CA GLY A 49 -2.11 -4.24 -7.20
C GLY A 49 -1.08 -4.85 -8.15
N LEU A 50 -0.65 -6.10 -7.91
CA LEU A 50 0.34 -6.81 -8.73
C LEU A 50 -0.23 -7.25 -10.09
N HIS A 51 -1.55 -7.24 -10.26
CA HIS A 51 -2.20 -7.59 -11.52
C HIS A 51 -2.30 -6.40 -12.51
N PHE A 52 -1.83 -5.21 -12.12
CA PHE A 52 -1.90 -4.02 -12.95
C PHE A 52 -0.52 -3.56 -13.37
N ASP A 53 -0.40 -3.18 -14.64
CA ASP A 53 0.76 -2.49 -15.19
C ASP A 53 0.38 -1.09 -15.72
N ALA A 54 1.41 -0.30 -16.07
CA ALA A 54 1.20 1.06 -16.56
C ALA A 54 0.39 1.11 -17.87
N ALA A 55 0.56 0.13 -18.76
CA ALA A 55 -0.13 0.08 -20.05
C ALA A 55 -1.64 -0.16 -19.87
N MET A 56 -2.01 -1.10 -18.99
CA MET A 56 -3.38 -1.39 -18.61
C MET A 56 -4.04 -0.17 -17.95
N LEU A 57 -3.36 0.49 -17.01
CA LEU A 57 -3.87 1.71 -16.38
C LEU A 57 -4.10 2.82 -17.42
N HIS A 58 -3.21 2.95 -18.40
CA HIS A 58 -3.39 3.92 -19.49
C HIS A 58 -4.60 3.57 -20.37
N ALA A 59 -4.77 2.30 -20.75
CA ALA A 59 -5.91 1.84 -21.53
C ALA A 59 -7.25 2.09 -20.81
N LEU A 60 -7.31 1.89 -19.49
CA LEU A 60 -8.49 2.20 -18.68
C LEU A 60 -8.80 3.71 -18.67
N ARG A 61 -7.78 4.57 -18.53
CA ARG A 61 -7.97 6.03 -18.61
C ARG A 61 -8.49 6.48 -19.96
N ALA A 62 -7.97 5.92 -21.05
CA ALA A 62 -8.43 6.21 -22.40
C ALA A 62 -9.92 5.84 -22.62
N ARG A 63 -10.44 4.89 -21.84
CA ARG A 63 -11.86 4.50 -21.83
C ARG A 63 -12.73 5.32 -20.87
N GLY A 64 -12.19 6.39 -20.29
CA GLY A 64 -12.90 7.27 -19.36
C GLY A 64 -12.96 6.75 -17.91
N VAL A 65 -12.21 5.70 -17.56
CA VAL A 65 -12.13 5.23 -16.17
C VAL A 65 -11.31 6.22 -15.35
N ARG A 66 -11.93 6.78 -14.31
CA ARG A 66 -11.28 7.69 -13.37
C ARG A 66 -10.62 6.89 -12.25
N PHE A 67 -9.47 7.37 -11.78
CA PHE A 67 -8.71 6.74 -10.71
C PHE A 67 -8.73 7.60 -9.46
N GLY A 68 -8.78 6.93 -8.31
CA GLY A 68 -8.66 7.52 -6.98
C GLY A 68 -7.62 6.73 -6.19
N TYR A 69 -6.92 7.39 -5.27
CA TYR A 69 -5.86 6.76 -4.47
C TYR A 69 -6.15 6.94 -2.99
N VAL A 70 -6.17 5.84 -2.26
CA VAL A 70 -6.12 5.82 -0.80
C VAL A 70 -4.69 5.47 -0.37
N THR A 71 -4.27 5.96 0.79
CA THR A 71 -2.99 5.54 1.39
C THR A 71 -3.29 4.76 2.65
N LEU A 72 -2.84 3.51 2.70
CA LEU A 72 -2.89 2.67 3.91
C LEU A 72 -1.48 2.53 4.45
N HIS A 73 -1.26 2.99 5.68
CA HIS A 73 -0.02 2.80 6.41
C HIS A 73 -0.16 1.55 7.26
N VAL A 74 0.62 0.55 6.87
CA VAL A 74 0.66 -0.77 7.50
C VAL A 74 1.99 -0.90 8.23
N GLY A 75 1.93 -1.21 9.53
CA GLY A 75 3.13 -1.40 10.35
C GLY A 75 3.73 -2.79 10.19
N ALA A 76 4.91 -3.00 10.78
CA ALA A 76 5.59 -4.30 10.79
C ALA A 76 4.78 -5.42 11.49
N GLY A 77 3.76 -5.06 12.29
CA GLY A 77 2.83 -6.00 12.92
C GLY A 77 2.12 -6.93 11.93
N THR A 78 1.92 -6.52 10.68
CA THR A 78 1.29 -7.34 9.64
C THR A 78 2.12 -8.56 9.22
N PHE A 79 3.43 -8.56 9.50
CA PHE A 79 4.28 -9.74 9.30
C PHE A 79 4.43 -10.61 10.55
N GLN A 80 3.81 -10.21 11.67
CA GLN A 80 3.89 -11.02 12.89
C GLN A 80 2.91 -12.20 12.79
N PRO A 81 3.34 -13.41 13.16
CA PRO A 81 2.43 -14.55 13.24
C PRO A 81 1.34 -14.30 14.29
N LEU A 82 0.17 -14.93 14.12
CA LEU A 82 -0.83 -14.97 15.18
C LEU A 82 -0.19 -15.55 16.44
N ARG A 83 -0.30 -14.79 17.54
CA ARG A 83 0.23 -15.18 18.86
C ARG A 83 -0.84 -15.77 19.78
N SER A 84 -2.10 -15.79 19.34
CA SER A 84 -3.26 -16.27 20.11
C SER A 84 -3.61 -17.69 19.66
N GLU A 85 -3.95 -18.57 20.60
CA GLU A 85 -4.40 -19.95 20.30
C GLU A 85 -5.75 -19.98 19.57
N ARG A 86 -6.60 -18.98 19.85
CA ARG A 86 -7.89 -18.78 19.21
C ARG A 86 -7.89 -17.49 18.40
N VAL A 87 -8.51 -17.52 17.22
CA VAL A 87 -8.56 -16.37 16.32
C VAL A 87 -9.35 -15.22 16.94
N GLU A 88 -10.39 -15.51 17.72
CA GLU A 88 -11.25 -14.48 18.33
C GLU A 88 -10.50 -13.68 19.41
N ASP A 89 -9.45 -14.26 20.00
CA ASP A 89 -8.61 -13.63 21.01
C ASP A 89 -7.43 -12.85 20.39
N HIS A 90 -7.34 -12.82 19.05
CA HIS A 90 -6.27 -12.10 18.37
C HIS A 90 -6.59 -10.61 18.19
N HIS A 91 -5.84 -9.77 18.87
CA HIS A 91 -5.90 -8.32 18.67
C HIS A 91 -5.13 -7.90 17.42
N MET A 92 -5.86 -7.56 16.36
CA MET A 92 -5.27 -6.99 15.14
C MET A 92 -4.66 -5.62 15.41
N HIS A 93 -3.48 -5.38 14.86
CA HIS A 93 -2.86 -4.07 14.90
C HIS A 93 -3.70 -3.04 14.15
N ARG A 94 -3.77 -1.82 14.71
CA ARG A 94 -4.43 -0.69 14.04
C ARG A 94 -3.64 -0.29 12.80
N GLU A 95 -4.37 -0.07 11.72
CA GLU A 95 -3.84 0.53 10.50
C GLU A 95 -4.32 1.98 10.39
N TRP A 96 -3.52 2.81 9.72
CA TRP A 96 -3.90 4.20 9.48
C TRP A 96 -4.19 4.40 7.99
N ILE A 97 -5.37 4.89 7.66
CA ILE A 97 -5.79 5.17 6.30
C ILE A 97 -5.96 6.67 6.07
N ASN A 98 -5.49 7.15 4.94
CA ASN A 98 -5.78 8.47 4.42
C ASN A 98 -6.68 8.37 3.19
N VAL A 99 -7.86 8.96 3.30
CA VAL A 99 -8.79 9.17 2.19
C VAL A 99 -8.90 10.68 2.00
N GLY A 100 -8.20 11.22 0.99
CA GLY A 100 -8.17 12.66 0.76
C GLY A 100 -9.56 13.21 0.42
N ALA A 101 -9.85 14.44 0.84
CA ALA A 101 -11.15 15.10 0.62
C ALA A 101 -11.55 15.11 -0.87
N ALA A 102 -10.60 15.35 -1.77
CA ALA A 102 -10.85 15.32 -3.22
C ALA A 102 -11.33 13.93 -3.71
N LEU A 103 -10.81 12.84 -3.13
CA LEU A 103 -11.28 11.49 -3.46
C LEU A 103 -12.68 11.24 -2.93
N VAL A 104 -12.99 11.73 -1.72
CA VAL A 104 -14.35 11.65 -1.16
C VAL A 104 -15.35 12.35 -2.08
N GLU A 105 -15.04 13.55 -2.55
CA GLU A 105 -15.89 14.28 -3.50
C GLU A 105 -16.01 13.57 -4.85
N GLN A 106 -14.92 13.01 -5.37
CA GLN A 106 -14.96 12.21 -6.60
C GLN A 106 -15.89 11.00 -6.48
N ILE A 107 -15.86 10.30 -5.34
CA ILE A 107 -16.74 9.16 -5.05
C ILE A 107 -18.20 9.62 -4.96
N ARG A 108 -18.48 10.73 -4.27
CA ARG A 108 -19.82 11.31 -4.17
C ARG A 108 -20.39 11.66 -5.54
N HIS A 109 -19.61 12.36 -6.37
CA HIS A 109 -20.00 12.70 -7.73
C HIS A 109 -20.21 11.46 -8.60
N ALA A 110 -19.35 10.44 -8.48
CA ALA A 110 -19.52 9.19 -9.24
C ALA A 110 -20.87 8.54 -8.93
N ARG A 111 -21.25 8.46 -7.65
CA ARG A 111 -22.53 7.90 -7.21
C ARG A 111 -23.72 8.76 -7.64
N ALA A 112 -23.63 10.09 -7.49
CA ALA A 112 -24.69 11.02 -7.89
C ALA A 112 -25.01 10.97 -9.40
N ALA A 113 -23.98 10.72 -10.23
CA ALA A 113 -24.13 10.54 -11.67
C ALA A 113 -24.60 9.12 -12.08
N GLY A 114 -24.97 8.25 -11.14
CA GLY A 114 -25.36 6.86 -11.41
C GLY A 114 -24.21 5.93 -11.81
N GLY A 115 -22.96 6.36 -11.60
CA GLY A 115 -21.76 5.58 -11.89
C GLY A 115 -21.39 4.56 -10.82
N ARG A 116 -20.32 3.81 -11.07
CA ARG A 116 -19.74 2.81 -10.15
C ARG A 116 -18.47 3.34 -9.49
N VAL A 117 -18.25 2.93 -8.24
CA VAL A 117 -17.03 3.16 -7.43
C VAL A 117 -16.48 1.81 -7.04
#